data_AF-A0A239AXC1-F1
#
_entry.id   AF-A0A239AXC1-F1
#
_cell.length_a   1.000
_cell.length_b   1.000
_cell.length_c   1.000
_cell.angle_alpha   90.00
_cell.angle_beta   90.00
_cell.angle_gamma   90.00
#
_symmetry.space_group_name_H-M   'P 1'
#
loop_
_entity.id
_entity.type
_entity.pdbx_description
1 polymer ?
#
loop_
_entity_poly.entity_id
_entity_poly.type
_entity_poly.pdbx_seq_one_letter_code
_entity_poly.pdbx_strand_id
1 'polypeptide(L)'
;MLNIVERLKHLLDIGMQSVFCTFVLRLPGETEKILKETLDLMTELNNIGVNVYTSLATPFPGTYSCNHAEELNILITETSHMINFYEP
;
A
#
# COMPACT_ATOMS: atom_id res chain seq x y z
N MET A 1 -12.87 9.81 15.41
CA MET A 1 -12.03 8.93 14.57
C MET A 1 -10.76 8.66 15.35
N LEU A 2 -10.42 7.41 15.65
CA LEU A 2 -9.12 7.10 16.27
C LEU A 2 -8.02 7.22 15.21
N ASN A 3 -6.92 7.88 15.56
CA ASN A 3 -5.71 7.96 14.74
C ASN A 3 -5.04 6.57 14.68
N ILE A 4 -4.86 6.00 13.48
CA ILE A 4 -4.28 4.67 13.28
C ILE A 4 -2.86 4.58 13.85
N VAL A 5 -2.08 5.67 13.77
CA VAL A 5 -0.70 5.75 14.26
C VAL A 5 -0.65 5.54 15.76
N GLU A 6 -1.53 6.23 16.51
CA GLU A 6 -1.60 6.11 17.97
C GLU A 6 -1.93 4.68 18.41
N ARG A 7 -2.83 4.01 17.70
CA ARG A 7 -3.22 2.63 18.01
C ARG A 7 -2.07 1.66 17.76
N LEU A 8 -1.37 1.80 16.64
CA LEU A 8 -0.26 0.92 16.30
C LEU A 8 0.93 1.15 17.23
N LYS A 9 1.20 2.40 17.60
CA LYS A 9 2.19 2.73 18.63
C LYS A 9 1.86 2.06 19.96
N HIS A 10 0.59 2.11 20.39
CA HIS A 10 0.18 1.44 21.62
C HIS A 10 0.43 -0.08 21.58
N LEU A 11 0.20 -0.74 20.43
CA LEU A 11 0.49 -2.17 20.28
C LEU A 11 1.99 -2.48 20.43
N LEU A 12 2.86 -1.60 19.92
CA LEU A 12 4.30 -1.74 20.08
C LEU A 12 4.71 -1.51 21.54
N ASP A 13 4.13 -0.50 22.21
CA ASP A 13 4.40 -0.16 23.61
C ASP A 13 4.03 -1.30 24.57
N ILE A 14 2.99 -2.10 24.28
CA ILE A 14 2.62 -3.28 25.08
C ILE A 14 3.47 -4.52 24.78
N GLY A 15 4.50 -4.39 23.92
CA GLY A 15 5.48 -5.43 23.65
C GLY A 15 5.15 -6.33 22.45
N MET A 16 4.26 -5.92 21.54
CA MET A 16 4.06 -6.67 20.31
C MET A 16 5.32 -6.57 19.44
N GLN A 17 5.95 -7.72 19.18
CA GLN A 17 7.30 -7.75 18.58
C GLN A 17 7.34 -7.30 17.12
N SER A 18 6.24 -7.44 16.37
CA SER A 18 6.18 -7.02 14.98
C SER A 18 4.76 -6.65 14.57
N VAL A 19 4.59 -5.42 14.09
CA VAL A 19 3.38 -4.96 13.41
C VAL A 19 3.70 -4.88 11.92
N PHE A 20 2.80 -5.37 11.08
CA PHE A 20 2.92 -5.29 9.62
C PHE A 20 1.76 -4.48 9.05
N CYS A 21 2.07 -3.49 8.22
CA CYS A 21 1.08 -2.75 7.45
C CYS A 21 1.42 -2.83 5.96
N THR A 22 0.47 -3.32 5.17
CA THR A 22 0.61 -3.39 3.72
C THR A 22 -0.25 -2.32 3.06
N PHE A 23 0.34 -1.60 2.14
CA PHE A 23 -0.33 -0.59 1.33
C PHE A 23 -0.41 -1.06 -0.13
N VAL A 24 -1.55 -0.81 -0.77
CA VAL A 24 -1.74 -1.00 -2.21
C VAL A 24 -1.76 0.38 -2.83
N LEU A 25 -0.84 0.64 -3.76
CA LEU A 25 -0.72 1.91 -4.47
C LEU A 25 -1.24 1.77 -5.91
N ARG A 26 -1.56 2.90 -6.53
CA ARG A 26 -2.10 3.02 -7.89
C ARG A 26 -3.48 2.36 -8.06
N LEU A 27 -4.32 2.43 -7.03
CA LEU A 27 -5.72 2.04 -7.17
C LEU A 27 -6.45 2.97 -8.16
N PRO A 28 -7.47 2.47 -8.89
CA PRO A 28 -8.27 3.31 -9.78
C PRO A 28 -8.83 4.54 -9.07
N GLY A 29 -8.60 5.72 -9.64
CA GLY A 29 -9.02 7.00 -9.07
C GLY A 29 -8.04 7.64 -8.08
N GLU A 30 -6.91 7.00 -7.76
CA GLU A 30 -5.86 7.65 -6.98
C GLU A 30 -5.23 8.82 -7.73
N THR A 31 -4.91 9.87 -6.97
CA THR A 31 -4.24 11.07 -7.46
C THR A 31 -2.84 11.19 -6.86
N GLU A 32 -1.98 12.01 -7.45
CA GLU A 32 -0.65 12.31 -6.88
C GLU A 32 -0.72 12.83 -5.45
N LYS A 33 -1.77 13.62 -5.13
CA LYS A 33 -2.02 14.09 -3.77
C LYS A 33 -2.25 12.93 -2.80
N ILE A 34 -3.12 11.99 -3.16
CA ILE A 34 -3.43 10.81 -2.33
C ILE A 34 -2.20 9.92 -2.17
N LEU A 35 -1.42 9.74 -3.24
CA LEU A 35 -0.15 9.00 -3.18
C LEU A 35 0.83 9.66 -2.21
N LYS A 36 0.95 10.99 -2.25
CA LYS A 36 1.80 11.73 -1.31
C LYS A 36 1.33 11.56 0.14
N GLU A 37 0.03 11.74 0.40
CA GLU A 37 -0.54 11.54 1.75
C GLU A 37 -0.33 10.11 2.26
N THR A 38 -0.42 9.12 1.36
CA THR A 38 -0.15 7.71 1.68
C THR A 38 1.32 7.48 2.03
N LEU A 39 2.25 8.08 1.27
CA LEU A 39 3.69 8.02 1.56
C LEU A 39 4.05 8.70 2.88
N ASP A 40 3.42 9.84 3.18
CA ASP A 40 3.62 10.56 4.45
C ASP A 40 3.18 9.65 5.63
N LEU A 41 2.01 9.01 5.53
CA LEU A 41 1.51 8.07 6.55
C LEU A 41 2.41 6.83 6.68
N MET A 42 2.82 6.23 5.56
CA MET A 42 3.75 5.09 5.58
C MET A 42 5.06 5.44 6.29
N THR A 43 5.57 6.65 6.06
CA THR A 43 6.79 7.15 6.71
C THR A 43 6.58 7.32 8.21
N GLU A 44 5.46 7.91 8.62
CA GLU A 44 5.09 8.04 10.03
C GLU A 44 5.00 6.68 10.73
N LEU A 45 4.38 5.69 10.10
CA LEU A 45 4.26 4.33 10.63
C LEU A 45 5.61 3.62 10.74
N ASN A 46 6.46 3.72 9.72
CA ASN A 46 7.81 3.16 9.76
C ASN A 46 8.63 3.78 10.92
N ASN A 47 8.54 5.10 11.10
CA ASN A 47 9.25 5.81 12.16
C ASN A 47 8.85 5.38 13.59
N ILE A 48 7.63 4.85 13.79
CA ILE A 48 7.21 4.32 15.09
C ILE A 48 7.53 2.82 15.27
N GLY A 49 8.15 2.17 14.29
CA GLY A 49 8.57 0.76 14.36
C GLY A 49 7.60 -0.23 13.70
N VAL A 50 6.65 0.22 12.89
CA VAL A 50 5.80 -0.66 12.08
C VAL A 50 6.55 -1.08 10.82
N ASN A 51 6.48 -2.37 10.47
CA ASN A 51 7.02 -2.87 9.22
C ASN A 51 6.05 -2.53 8.08
N VAL A 52 6.44 -1.63 7.19
CA VAL A 52 5.61 -1.16 6.08
C VAL A 52 6.01 -1.87 4.79
N TYR A 53 5.02 -2.44 4.11
CA TYR A 53 5.17 -3.09 2.81
C TYR A 53 4.25 -2.45 1.78
N THR A 54 4.66 -2.46 0.52
CA THR A 54 3.85 -1.94 -0.57
C THR A 54 3.69 -2.94 -1.69
N SER A 55 2.58 -2.81 -2.39
CA SER A 55 2.32 -3.46 -3.67
C SER A 55 1.66 -2.47 -4.62
N LEU A 56 1.83 -2.68 -5.92
CA LEU A 56 1.06 -1.98 -6.93
C LEU A 56 -0.24 -2.73 -7.19
N ALA A 57 -1.34 -1.99 -7.33
CA ALA A 57 -2.63 -2.54 -7.72
C ALA A 57 -2.48 -3.30 -9.03
N THR A 58 -2.71 -4.61 -8.98
CA THR A 58 -2.54 -5.51 -10.13
C THR A 58 -3.90 -6.12 -10.47
N PRO A 59 -4.43 -5.90 -11.69
CA PRO A 59 -5.71 -6.46 -12.12
C PRO A 59 -5.54 -7.93 -12.52
N PHE A 60 -5.58 -8.84 -11.54
CA PHE A 60 -5.45 -10.27 -11.80
C PHE A 60 -6.66 -10.82 -12.59
N PRO A 61 -6.45 -11.82 -13.48
CA PRO A 61 -7.54 -12.43 -14.25
C PRO A 61 -8.73 -12.87 -13.37
N GLY A 62 -9.95 -12.50 -13.78
CA GLY A 62 -11.19 -12.84 -13.07
C GLY A 62 -11.57 -11.89 -11.92
N THR A 63 -10.73 -10.91 -11.59
CA THR A 63 -11.09 -9.85 -10.64
C THR A 63 -11.95 -8.76 -11.29
N TYR A 64 -12.69 -8.00 -10.48
CA TYR A 64 -13.45 -6.85 -10.97
C TYR A 64 -12.57 -5.84 -11.71
N SER A 65 -11.38 -5.53 -11.18
CA SER A 65 -10.46 -4.58 -11.81
C SER A 65 -9.95 -5.05 -13.17
N CYS A 66 -9.76 -6.36 -13.36
CA CYS A 66 -9.43 -6.93 -14.66
C CYS A 66 -10.62 -6.94 -15.62
N ASN A 67 -11.81 -7.32 -15.14
CA ASN A 67 -13.02 -7.43 -15.95
C ASN A 67 -13.58 -6.06 -16.39
N HIS A 68 -13.24 -4.99 -15.67
CA HIS A 68 -13.69 -3.62 -15.90
C HIS A 68 -12.52 -2.66 -16.16
N ALA A 69 -11.40 -3.16 -16.71
CA ALA A 69 -10.17 -2.38 -16.88
C ALA A 69 -10.38 -1.09 -17.70
N GLU A 70 -11.13 -1.15 -18.80
CA GLU A 70 -11.43 0.01 -19.64
C GLU A 70 -12.22 1.08 -18.87
N GLU A 71 -13.27 0.68 -18.14
CA GLU A 71 -14.11 1.58 -17.34
C GLU A 71 -13.31 2.26 -16.22
N LEU A 72 -12.34 1.54 -15.65
CA LEU A 72 -11.49 2.00 -14.56
C LEU A 72 -10.23 2.74 -15.07
N ASN A 73 -10.07 2.91 -16.39
CA ASN A 73 -8.87 3.47 -17.02
C ASN A 73 -7.57 2.75 -16.61
N ILE A 74 -7.63 1.43 -16.47
CA ILE A 74 -6.48 0.58 -16.16
C ILE A 74 -5.87 0.07 -17.46
N LEU A 75 -4.59 0.36 -17.67
CA LEU A 75 -3.81 -0.23 -18.75
C LEU A 75 -3.18 -1.54 -18.27
N ILE A 76 -3.61 -2.67 -18.84
CA ILE A 76 -2.99 -3.98 -18.59
C ILE A 76 -1.91 -4.20 -19.64
N THR A 77 -0.65 -4.21 -19.23
CA THR A 77 0.49 -4.54 -20.11
C THR A 77 0.99 -5.95 -19.80
N GLU A 78 1.40 -6.70 -20.81
CA GLU A 78 2.16 -7.94 -20.62
C GLU A 78 3.56 -7.59 -20.11
N THR A 79 3.71 -7.43 -18.80
CA THR A 79 5.03 -7.31 -18.17
C THR A 79 5.05 -8.09 -16.87
N SER A 80 5.30 -9.39 -17.00
CA SER A 80 5.73 -10.27 -15.91
C SER A 80 7.18 -9.98 -15.52
N HIS A 81 7.45 -8.75 -15.06
CA HIS A 81 8.68 -8.43 -14.36
C HIS A 81 8.29 -7.96 -12.96
N MET A 82 8.40 -8.87 -12.01
CA MET A 82 8.43 -8.55 -10.59
C MET A 82 9.57 -7.55 -10.37
N ILE A 83 9.27 -6.25 -10.33
CA ILE A 83 10.23 -5.24 -9.89
C ILE A 83 10.35 -5.46 -8.38
N ASN A 84 11.35 -6.25 -7.98
CA ASN A 84 11.77 -6.34 -6.60
C ASN A 84 12.35 -4.98 -6.20
N PHE A 85 11.59 -4.16 -5.50
CA PHE A 85 12.12 -3.03 -4.74
C PHE A 85 12.82 -3.57 -3.49
N TYR A 86 13.94 -4.25 -3.69
CA TYR A 86 14.96 -4.45 -2.67
C TYR A 86 16.23 -3.82 -3.24
N GLU A 87 16.53 -2.61 -2.79
CA GLU A 87 17.91 -2.13 -2.85
C GLU A 87 18.53 -2.22 -1.43
N PRO A 88 19.80 -2.63 -1.33
CA PRO A 88 20.51 -2.91 -0.07
C PRO A 88 20.83 -1.67 0.78
#